data_AF-G3B5W6-F1
#
_entry.id   AF-G3B5W6-F1
#
_cell.length_a   1.000
_cell.length_b   1.000
_cell.length_c   1.000
_cell.angle_alpha   90.00
_cell.angle_beta   90.00
_cell.angle_gamma   90.00
#
_symmetry.space_group_name_H-M   'P 1'
#
loop_
_entity.id
_entity.type
_entity.pdbx_description
1 polymer ?
#
loop_
_entity_poly.entity_id
_entity_poly.type
_entity_poly.pdbx_seq_one_letter_code
_entity_poly.pdbx_strand_id
1 'polypeptide(L)'
;MARQRENKAAEKFSKIKGKRQEMFMKAFEHISGKIDDIYKELTKTFASPMGGSAYLTLESDDEPYLHGIKYHAMPPMKRFRDMELLSGGEKTMAALALLFAIHSFHPSPFFVLDEVDAALDSANVNKIANYIKKISSPTFQMPYLKNPMLWWVFIENNGKTPLELSHLIYVIIQMMKHPLLEPSRS
;
A
#
# COMPACT_ATOMS: atom_id res chain seq x y z
N MET A 1 24.59 -38.72 14.31
CA MET A 1 23.66 -38.33 13.22
C MET A 1 22.68 -37.22 13.63
N ALA A 2 22.15 -37.20 14.86
CA ALA A 2 21.22 -36.14 15.32
C ALA A 2 21.82 -34.72 15.26
N ARG A 3 23.01 -34.50 15.83
CA ARG A 3 23.70 -33.20 15.85
C ARG A 3 24.00 -32.60 14.46
N GLN A 4 24.28 -33.45 13.46
CA GLN A 4 24.46 -32.99 12.07
C GLN A 4 23.13 -32.56 11.41
N ARG A 5 22.00 -33.17 11.79
CA ARG A 5 20.67 -32.75 11.30
C ARG A 5 20.25 -31.43 11.94
N GLU A 6 20.52 -31.25 13.23
CA GLU A 6 20.26 -30.01 13.97
C GLU A 6 21.06 -28.84 13.39
N ASN A 7 22.37 -29.00 13.18
CA ASN A 7 23.20 -27.95 12.58
C ASN A 7 22.72 -27.56 11.18
N LYS A 8 22.37 -28.54 10.33
CA LYS A 8 21.82 -28.28 9.00
C LYS A 8 20.47 -27.55 9.04
N ALA A 9 19.62 -27.84 10.02
CA ALA A 9 18.34 -27.16 10.21
C ALA A 9 18.56 -25.70 10.64
N ALA A 10 19.46 -25.47 11.60
CA ALA A 10 19.81 -24.13 12.08
C ALA A 10 20.42 -23.25 10.96
N GLU A 11 21.30 -23.81 10.14
CA GLU A 11 21.86 -23.10 8.97
C GLU A 11 20.80 -22.71 7.94
N LYS A 12 19.87 -23.63 7.61
CA LYS A 12 18.75 -23.33 6.71
C LYS A 12 17.86 -22.24 7.27
N PHE A 13 17.54 -22.32 8.57
CA PHE A 13 16.74 -21.32 9.25
C PHE A 13 17.41 -19.94 9.20
N SER A 14 18.70 -19.86 9.52
CA SER A 14 19.48 -18.61 9.47
C SER A 14 19.49 -17.99 8.07
N LYS A 15 19.66 -18.81 7.02
CA LYS A 15 19.59 -18.34 5.62
C LYS A 15 18.22 -17.76 5.26
N ILE A 16 17.13 -18.42 5.67
CA ILE A 16 15.77 -17.93 5.41
C ILE A 16 15.49 -16.66 6.22
N LYS A 17 15.94 -16.61 7.48
CA LYS A 17 15.83 -15.45 8.36
C LYS A 17 16.49 -14.23 7.73
N GLY A 18 17.74 -14.37 7.26
CA GLY A 18 18.47 -13.29 6.58
C GLY A 18 17.77 -12.82 5.31
N LYS A 19 17.34 -13.74 4.43
CA LYS A 19 16.64 -13.39 3.19
C LYS A 19 15.33 -12.64 3.45
N ARG A 20 14.57 -13.06 4.47
CA ARG A 20 13.31 -12.40 4.86
C ARG A 20 13.58 -10.97 5.35
N GLN A 21 14.60 -10.79 6.18
CA GLN A 21 15.00 -9.48 6.70
C GLN A 21 15.43 -8.54 5.58
N GLU A 22 16.28 -9.01 4.67
CA GLU A 22 16.77 -8.24 3.54
C GLU A 22 15.62 -7.76 2.64
N MET A 23 14.71 -8.67 2.25
CA MET A 23 13.57 -8.33 1.40
C MET A 23 12.62 -7.34 2.08
N PHE A 24 12.39 -7.52 3.38
CA PHE A 24 11.55 -6.61 4.16
C PHE A 24 12.16 -5.21 4.25
N MET A 25 13.44 -5.10 4.63
CA MET A 25 14.11 -3.82 4.79
C MET A 25 14.21 -3.08 3.46
N LYS A 26 14.48 -3.79 2.36
CA LYS A 26 14.49 -3.20 1.02
C LYS A 26 13.14 -2.55 0.65
N ALA A 27 12.03 -3.21 0.97
CA ALA A 27 10.70 -2.65 0.74
C ALA A 27 10.41 -1.47 1.69
N PHE A 28 10.73 -1.63 2.97
CA PHE A 28 10.50 -0.62 4.00
C PHE A 28 11.27 0.68 3.70
N GLU A 29 12.56 0.60 3.40
CA GLU A 29 13.40 1.76 3.10
C GLU A 29 12.90 2.51 1.86
N HIS A 30 12.49 1.78 0.81
CA HIS A 30 11.92 2.40 -0.38
C HIS A 30 10.61 3.13 -0.08
N ILE A 31 9.68 2.47 0.61
CA ILE A 31 8.37 3.05 0.94
C ILE A 31 8.56 4.24 1.90
N SER A 32 9.39 4.11 2.93
CA SER A 32 9.71 5.18 3.88
C SER A 32 10.40 6.36 3.22
N GLY A 33 11.21 6.12 2.18
CA GLY A 33 11.84 7.18 1.39
C GLY A 33 10.89 7.92 0.45
N LYS A 34 9.70 7.35 0.16
CA LYS A 34 8.72 7.94 -0.77
C LYS A 34 7.47 8.50 -0.11
N ILE A 35 7.10 7.99 1.06
CA ILE A 35 5.85 8.35 1.73
C ILE A 35 5.72 9.85 2.01
N ASP A 36 6.80 10.50 2.45
CA ASP A 36 6.77 11.93 2.80
C ASP A 36 6.56 12.81 1.56
N ASP A 37 7.28 12.52 0.47
CA ASP A 37 7.16 13.24 -0.80
C ASP A 37 5.76 13.11 -1.40
N ILE A 38 5.21 11.89 -1.40
CA ILE A 38 3.87 11.60 -1.91
C ILE A 38 2.80 12.31 -1.07
N TYR A 39 2.90 12.20 0.26
CA TYR A 39 1.94 12.85 1.15
C TYR A 39 1.98 14.37 1.01
N LYS A 40 3.18 14.97 0.89
CA LYS A 40 3.35 16.39 0.59
C LYS A 40 2.68 16.79 -0.72
N GLU A 41 2.88 16.03 -1.79
CA GLU A 41 2.28 16.31 -3.10
C GLU A 41 0.75 16.27 -3.03
N LEU A 42 0.17 15.27 -2.34
CA LEU A 42 -1.28 15.12 -2.21
C LEU A 42 -1.91 16.21 -1.33
N THR A 43 -1.23 16.64 -0.28
CA THR A 43 -1.75 17.61 0.71
C THR A 43 -1.39 19.07 0.39
N LYS A 44 -0.58 19.32 -0.64
CA LYS A 44 -0.22 20.67 -1.08
C LYS A 44 -1.47 21.45 -1.48
N THR A 45 -1.57 22.69 -1.00
CA THR A 45 -2.63 23.64 -1.33
C THR A 45 -2.05 25.04 -1.50
N PHE A 46 -2.83 25.98 -2.03
CA PHE A 46 -2.43 27.38 -2.09
C PHE A 46 -2.16 27.96 -0.69
N ALA A 47 -2.97 27.58 0.31
CA ALA A 47 -2.78 27.98 1.70
C ALA A 47 -1.61 27.25 2.39
N SER A 48 -1.23 26.06 1.92
CA SER A 48 -0.13 25.25 2.46
C SER A 48 0.79 24.76 1.34
N PRO A 49 1.70 25.62 0.84
CA PRO A 49 2.56 25.29 -0.29
C PRO A 49 3.61 24.20 0.02
N MET A 50 3.89 23.96 1.31
CA MET A 50 4.78 22.89 1.75
C MET A 50 4.08 21.54 1.99
N GLY A 51 2.74 21.51 1.96
CA GLY A 51 1.95 20.31 2.29
C GLY A 51 2.04 19.90 3.77
N GLY A 52 1.63 18.68 4.06
CA GLY A 52 1.86 17.98 5.33
C GLY A 52 3.17 17.20 5.33
N SER A 53 3.36 16.32 6.30
CA SER A 53 4.51 15.40 6.35
C SER A 53 4.05 14.02 6.82
N ALA A 54 4.72 12.97 6.36
CA ALA A 54 4.40 11.61 6.74
C ALA A 54 5.66 10.75 6.82
N TYR A 55 5.73 9.83 7.79
CA TYR A 55 6.89 8.96 7.98
C TYR A 55 6.49 7.62 8.60
N LEU A 56 7.36 6.63 8.41
CA LEU A 56 7.21 5.28 8.95
C LEU A 56 8.29 5.02 9.99
N THR A 57 7.95 4.28 11.05
CA THR A 57 8.92 3.81 12.05
C THR A 57 8.74 2.32 12.31
N LEU A 58 9.85 1.64 12.57
CA LEU A 58 9.85 0.24 12.97
C LEU A 58 9.68 0.13 14.48
N GLU A 59 8.94 -0.86 14.94
CA GLU A 59 8.83 -1.16 16.37
C GLU A 59 10.04 -1.90 16.93
N SER A 60 10.78 -2.61 16.08
CA SER A 60 11.98 -3.37 16.44
C SER A 60 12.92 -3.49 15.24
N ASP A 61 14.21 -3.29 15.48
CA ASP A 61 15.25 -3.34 14.43
C ASP A 61 15.79 -4.75 14.17
N ASP A 62 15.60 -5.69 15.10
CA ASP A 62 16.22 -7.03 15.03
C ASP A 62 15.41 -8.01 14.15
N GLU A 63 14.10 -8.10 14.39
CA GLU A 63 13.17 -8.87 13.56
C GLU A 63 11.94 -8.03 13.17
N PRO A 64 12.13 -7.01 12.31
CA PRO A 64 11.08 -6.04 11.99
C PRO A 64 9.88 -6.68 11.30
N TYR A 65 10.08 -7.79 10.58
CA TYR A 65 9.03 -8.56 9.92
C TYR A 65 8.14 -9.39 10.87
N LEU A 66 8.47 -9.45 12.17
CA LEU A 66 7.62 -10.02 13.22
C LEU A 66 6.87 -8.96 14.02
N HIS A 67 7.26 -7.69 13.89
CA HIS A 67 6.70 -6.57 14.65
C HIS A 67 5.89 -5.65 13.73
N GLY A 68 5.23 -4.66 14.33
CA GLY A 68 4.47 -3.67 13.59
C GLY A 68 5.35 -2.61 12.91
N ILE A 69 4.76 -1.94 11.92
CA ILE A 69 5.24 -0.67 11.39
C ILE A 69 4.27 0.41 11.88
N LYS A 70 4.80 1.47 12.49
CA LYS A 70 4.00 2.63 12.88
C LYS A 70 4.00 3.65 11.76
N TYR A 71 2.80 4.07 11.37
CA TYR A 71 2.60 5.10 10.35
C TYR A 71 2.14 6.40 10.98
N HIS A 72 2.87 7.48 10.69
CA HIS A 72 2.61 8.81 11.18
C HIS A 72 2.31 9.74 10.02
N ALA A 73 1.23 10.52 10.14
CA ALA A 73 0.86 11.56 9.19
C ALA A 73 0.54 12.85 9.95
N MET A 74 1.13 13.95 9.48
CA MET A 74 0.97 15.30 10.03
C MET A 74 0.36 16.18 8.94
N PRO A 75 -0.96 16.46 9.03
CA PRO A 75 -1.62 17.36 8.09
C PRO A 75 -1.00 18.76 8.11
N PRO A 76 -1.16 19.54 7.03
CA PRO A 76 -0.62 20.89 6.96
C PRO A 76 -1.16 21.78 8.09
N MET A 77 -0.31 22.63 8.64
CA MET A 77 -0.62 23.58 9.72
C MET A 77 -1.13 22.94 11.04
N LYS A 78 -1.10 21.61 11.19
CA LYS A 78 -1.52 20.92 12.43
C LYS A 78 -0.32 20.32 13.15
N ARG A 79 -0.38 20.32 14.49
CA ARG A 79 0.59 19.60 15.34
C ARG A 79 0.45 18.08 15.15
N PHE A 80 1.55 17.37 15.41
CA PHE A 80 1.58 15.92 15.48
C PHE A 80 0.49 15.39 16.44
N ARG A 81 -0.27 14.41 15.94
CA ARG A 81 -1.34 13.72 16.66
C ARG A 81 -1.40 12.27 16.16
N ASP A 82 -1.94 11.39 16.98
CA ASP A 82 -2.15 10.00 16.59
C ASP A 82 -3.11 9.89 15.40
N MET A 83 -2.87 8.89 14.56
CA MET A 83 -3.65 8.64 13.34
C MET A 83 -5.16 8.52 13.64
N GLU A 84 -5.52 7.99 14.81
CA GLU A 84 -6.90 7.85 15.26
C GLU A 84 -7.63 9.18 15.42
N LEU A 85 -6.90 10.26 15.74
CA LEU A 85 -7.43 11.60 15.99
C LEU A 85 -7.54 12.46 14.72
N LEU A 86 -7.11 11.92 13.57
CA LEU A 86 -7.29 12.60 12.27
C LEU A 86 -8.76 12.54 11.82
N SER A 87 -9.17 13.55 11.06
CA SER A 87 -10.49 13.54 10.40
C SER A 87 -10.59 12.45 9.34
N GLY A 88 -11.81 12.09 8.94
CA GLY A 88 -12.05 11.06 7.91
C GLY A 88 -11.28 11.34 6.62
N GLY A 89 -11.36 12.57 6.10
CA GLY A 89 -10.64 12.97 4.89
C GLY A 89 -9.11 12.94 5.06
N GLU A 90 -8.58 13.32 6.22
CA GLU A 90 -7.13 13.23 6.50
C GLU A 90 -6.65 11.78 6.55
N LYS A 91 -7.44 10.88 7.14
CA LYS A 91 -7.18 9.43 7.15
C LYS A 91 -7.18 8.88 5.73
N THR A 92 -8.15 9.26 4.90
CA THR A 92 -8.21 8.84 3.48
C THR A 92 -6.98 9.32 2.71
N MET A 93 -6.56 10.59 2.89
CA MET A 93 -5.36 11.12 2.23
C MET A 93 -4.09 10.39 2.67
N ALA A 94 -3.96 10.08 3.97
CA ALA A 94 -2.83 9.32 4.50
C ALA A 94 -2.82 7.88 3.95
N ALA A 95 -3.97 7.21 3.90
CA ALA A 95 -4.11 5.87 3.35
C ALA A 95 -3.75 5.82 1.85
N LEU A 96 -4.23 6.78 1.06
CA LEU A 96 -3.90 6.88 -0.36
C LEU A 96 -2.42 7.18 -0.59
N ALA A 97 -1.80 8.03 0.22
CA ALA A 97 -0.36 8.29 0.15
C ALA A 97 0.44 7.01 0.39
N LEU A 98 0.07 6.21 1.41
CA LEU A 98 0.71 4.94 1.68
C LEU A 98 0.50 3.94 0.54
N LEU A 99 -0.71 3.87 -0.02
CA LEU A 99 -1.02 3.02 -1.17
C LEU A 99 -0.13 3.36 -2.37
N PHE A 100 0.04 4.65 -2.69
CA PHE A 100 0.92 5.07 -3.79
C PHE A 100 2.40 4.86 -3.48
N ALA A 101 2.83 4.98 -2.22
CA ALA A 101 4.20 4.67 -1.82
C ALA A 101 4.51 3.18 -2.03
N ILE A 102 3.59 2.29 -1.66
CA ILE A 102 3.69 0.84 -1.93
C ILE A 102 3.70 0.57 -3.43
N HIS A 103 2.82 1.23 -4.19
CA HIS A 103 2.78 1.13 -5.65
C HIS A 103 4.11 1.51 -6.31
N SER A 104 4.80 2.50 -5.76
CA SER A 104 6.10 2.93 -6.28
C SER A 104 7.20 1.88 -6.11
N PHE A 105 7.06 0.97 -5.14
CA PHE A 105 7.99 -0.14 -4.95
C PHE A 105 7.65 -1.33 -5.86
N HIS A 106 6.36 -1.64 -5.98
CA HIS A 106 5.87 -2.71 -6.84
C HIS A 106 4.64 -2.23 -7.63
N PRO A 107 4.82 -1.82 -8.90
CA PRO A 107 3.74 -1.23 -9.68
C PRO A 107 2.67 -2.27 -10.03
N SER A 108 1.47 -2.07 -9.50
CA SER A 108 0.27 -2.85 -9.83
C SER A 108 -0.30 -2.43 -11.19
N PRO A 109 -0.78 -3.37 -12.03
CA PRO A 109 -1.39 -3.04 -13.31
C PRO A 109 -2.75 -2.33 -13.20
N PHE A 110 -3.44 -2.40 -12.06
CA PHE A 110 -4.71 -1.71 -11.83
C PHE A 110 -4.95 -1.40 -10.35
N PHE A 111 -5.86 -0.45 -10.09
CA PHE A 111 -6.41 -0.10 -8.79
C PHE A 111 -7.93 -0.08 -8.86
N VAL A 112 -8.59 -0.61 -7.83
CA VAL A 112 -10.02 -0.44 -7.60
C VAL A 112 -10.16 0.37 -6.32
N LEU A 113 -10.76 1.55 -6.44
CA LEU A 113 -10.99 2.47 -5.33
C LEU A 113 -12.50 2.62 -5.20
N ASP A 114 -13.06 2.19 -4.07
CA ASP A 114 -14.49 2.25 -3.80
C ASP A 114 -14.79 3.40 -2.82
N GLU A 115 -15.76 4.24 -3.15
CA GLU A 115 -16.25 5.38 -2.35
C GLU A 115 -15.17 6.30 -1.73
N VAL A 116 -13.98 6.40 -2.35
CA VAL A 116 -12.87 7.19 -1.82
C VAL A 116 -13.15 8.70 -1.79
N ASP A 117 -14.10 9.15 -2.60
CA ASP A 117 -14.56 10.54 -2.69
C ASP A 117 -15.57 10.93 -1.59
N ALA A 118 -16.25 9.96 -0.95
CA ALA A 118 -17.26 10.23 0.06
C ALA A 118 -16.72 10.98 1.30
N ALA A 119 -15.45 10.74 1.64
CA ALA A 119 -14.78 11.38 2.77
C ALA A 119 -13.94 12.62 2.36
N LEU A 120 -13.92 12.98 1.07
CA LEU A 120 -13.04 14.01 0.52
C LEU A 120 -13.84 15.18 -0.06
N ASP A 121 -13.23 16.36 -0.02
CA ASP A 121 -13.75 17.52 -0.73
C ASP A 121 -13.38 17.47 -2.23
N SER A 122 -14.11 18.22 -3.05
CA SER A 122 -13.89 18.28 -4.51
C SER A 122 -12.47 18.70 -4.89
N ALA A 123 -11.81 19.51 -4.06
CA ALA A 123 -10.43 19.93 -4.28
C ALA A 123 -9.44 18.76 -4.13
N ASN A 124 -9.58 17.95 -3.09
CA ASN A 124 -8.69 16.80 -2.87
C ASN A 124 -8.97 15.65 -3.84
N VAL A 125 -10.24 15.41 -4.21
CA VAL A 125 -10.60 14.43 -5.26
C VAL A 125 -9.88 14.76 -6.58
N ASN A 126 -9.90 16.01 -7.01
CA ASN A 126 -9.20 16.45 -8.23
C ASN A 126 -7.68 16.25 -8.15
N LYS A 127 -7.06 16.49 -6.99
CA LYS A 127 -5.62 16.25 -6.81
C LYS A 127 -5.28 14.78 -6.92
N ILE A 128 -6.06 13.91 -6.29
CA ILE A 128 -5.85 12.46 -6.37
C ILE A 128 -6.02 11.99 -7.81
N ALA A 129 -7.06 12.44 -8.52
CA ALA A 129 -7.26 12.09 -9.92
C ALA A 129 -6.07 12.53 -10.80
N ASN A 130 -5.56 13.74 -10.58
CA ASN A 130 -4.38 14.25 -11.29
C ASN A 130 -3.12 13.46 -10.93
N TYR A 131 -2.95 13.07 -9.67
CA TYR A 131 -1.84 12.25 -9.22
C TYR A 131 -1.89 10.84 -9.85
N ILE A 132 -3.07 10.20 -9.84
CA ILE A 132 -3.31 8.91 -10.51
C ILE A 132 -2.96 9.01 -12.00
N LYS A 133 -3.41 10.07 -12.67
CA LYS A 133 -3.11 10.32 -14.09
C LYS A 133 -1.61 10.50 -14.37
N LYS A 134 -0.87 11.07 -13.41
CA LYS A 134 0.59 11.27 -13.49
C LYS A 134 1.36 9.97 -13.31
N ILE A 135 0.95 9.11 -12.37
CA ILE A 135 1.60 7.81 -12.14
C ILE A 135 1.20 6.76 -13.20
N SER A 136 0.06 6.96 -13.86
CA SER A 136 -0.39 6.10 -14.96
C SER A 136 0.39 6.44 -16.24
N SER A 137 1.39 5.63 -16.59
CA SER A 137 2.02 5.65 -17.93
C SER A 137 1.00 5.30 -19.04
N PRO A 138 1.29 5.57 -20.34
CA PRO A 138 0.32 5.55 -21.44
C PRO A 138 -0.43 4.22 -21.64
N THR A 139 0.02 3.14 -21.02
CA THR A 139 -0.65 1.83 -21.01
C THR A 139 -1.93 1.82 -20.17
N PHE A 140 -2.15 2.82 -19.30
CA PHE A 140 -3.45 3.08 -18.70
C PHE A 140 -4.36 3.82 -19.67
N GLN A 141 -4.53 3.28 -20.87
CA GLN A 141 -5.82 3.40 -21.53
C GLN A 141 -6.75 2.56 -20.68
N MET A 142 -7.65 3.19 -19.94
CA MET A 142 -8.89 2.56 -19.49
C MET A 142 -9.48 1.90 -20.76
N PRO A 143 -9.37 0.58 -20.97
CA PRO A 143 -9.98 -0.02 -22.13
C PRO A 143 -11.44 -0.04 -21.76
N TYR A 144 -12.22 0.85 -22.37
CA TYR A 144 -13.63 0.62 -22.51
C TYR A 144 -13.79 -0.81 -23.06
N LEU A 145 -14.31 -1.70 -22.20
CA LEU A 145 -15.12 -2.87 -22.54
C LEU A 145 -14.53 -3.81 -23.62
N LYS A 146 -13.94 -4.94 -23.19
CA LYS A 146 -13.81 -6.14 -24.05
C LYS A 146 -14.10 -7.46 -23.35
N ASN A 147 -14.93 -7.47 -22.31
CA ASN A 147 -15.42 -8.76 -21.80
C ASN A 147 -16.81 -8.65 -21.12
N PRO A 148 -17.91 -9.06 -21.78
CA PRO A 148 -19.25 -9.00 -21.20
C PRO A 148 -19.44 -9.95 -20.01
N MET A 149 -18.49 -10.86 -19.74
CA MET A 149 -18.55 -11.81 -18.63
C MET A 149 -18.26 -11.19 -17.26
N LEU A 150 -17.48 -10.10 -17.20
CA LEU A 150 -17.12 -9.43 -15.94
C LEU A 150 -18.26 -8.58 -15.35
N TRP A 151 -19.21 -8.16 -16.20
CA TRP A 151 -20.42 -7.46 -15.74
C TRP A 151 -21.37 -8.40 -14.98
N TRP A 152 -21.39 -9.69 -15.31
CA TRP A 152 -22.30 -10.66 -14.68
C TRP A 152 -21.92 -10.94 -13.21
N VAL A 153 -20.61 -11.02 -12.92
CA VAL A 153 -20.08 -11.19 -11.54
C VAL A 153 -20.35 -9.96 -10.66
N PHE A 154 -20.49 -8.78 -11.26
CA PHE A 154 -20.70 -7.52 -10.53
C PHE A 154 -22.16 -7.29 -10.16
N ILE A 155 -23.12 -7.74 -10.99
CA ILE A 155 -24.56 -7.54 -10.72
C ILE A 155 -25.11 -8.54 -9.70
N GLU A 156 -24.56 -9.75 -9.59
CA GLU A 156 -25.06 -10.76 -8.63
C GLU A 156 -24.62 -10.55 -7.17
N ASN A 157 -23.67 -9.65 -6.87
CA ASN A 157 -23.15 -9.46 -5.52
C ASN A 157 -23.80 -8.30 -4.73
N ASN A 158 -24.84 -7.65 -5.25
CA ASN A 158 -25.63 -6.66 -4.51
C ASN A 158 -26.56 -7.31 -3.48
N GLY A 159 -25.98 -7.92 -2.44
CA GLY A 159 -26.78 -8.47 -1.35
C GLY A 159 -26.07 -9.20 -0.21
N LYS A 160 -24.76 -8.99 0.04
CA LYS A 160 -24.05 -9.75 1.07
C LYS A 160 -23.39 -8.91 2.17
N THR A 161 -23.43 -9.46 3.39
CA THR A 161 -23.17 -8.82 4.69
C THR A 161 -21.67 -8.65 5.03
N PRO A 162 -21.30 -7.81 6.03
CA PRO A 162 -19.92 -7.34 6.30
C PRO A 162 -18.81 -8.39 6.53
N LEU A 163 -19.14 -9.68 6.71
CA LEU A 163 -18.14 -10.76 6.86
C LEU A 163 -17.47 -11.17 5.53
N GLU A 164 -17.98 -10.75 4.37
CA GLU A 164 -17.35 -11.06 3.08
C GLU A 164 -16.24 -10.06 2.69
N LEU A 165 -16.15 -8.90 3.35
CA LEU A 165 -15.08 -7.90 3.15
C LEU A 165 -13.70 -8.42 3.61
N SER A 166 -13.66 -9.30 4.62
CA SER A 166 -12.42 -9.99 5.00
C SER A 166 -11.92 -10.95 3.93
N HIS A 167 -12.79 -11.52 3.11
CA HIS A 167 -12.37 -12.34 1.97
C HIS A 167 -11.74 -11.50 0.86
N LEU A 168 -12.16 -10.25 0.66
CA LEU A 168 -11.58 -9.37 -0.36
C LEU A 168 -10.15 -8.95 0.01
N ILE A 169 -9.90 -8.61 1.27
CA ILE A 169 -8.53 -8.32 1.78
C ILE A 169 -7.67 -9.59 1.71
N TYR A 170 -8.23 -10.75 2.04
CA TYR A 170 -7.53 -12.03 1.92
C TYR A 170 -7.20 -12.39 0.46
N VAL A 171 -8.08 -12.11 -0.50
CA VAL A 171 -7.83 -12.32 -1.94
C VAL A 171 -6.74 -11.37 -2.45
N ILE A 172 -6.71 -10.11 -2.01
CA ILE A 172 -5.64 -9.16 -2.34
C ILE A 172 -4.29 -9.64 -1.77
N ILE A 173 -4.27 -10.15 -0.53
CA ILE A 173 -3.06 -10.75 0.09
C ILE A 173 -2.64 -12.06 -0.61
N GLN A 174 -3.59 -12.86 -1.10
CA GLN A 174 -3.30 -14.10 -1.83
C GLN A 174 -2.81 -13.85 -3.26
N MET A 175 -3.31 -12.81 -3.94
CA MET A 175 -2.79 -12.38 -5.25
C MET A 175 -1.34 -11.88 -5.14
N MET A 176 -0.98 -11.23 -4.03
CA MET A 176 0.41 -10.85 -3.74
C MET A 176 1.34 -12.03 -3.40
N LYS A 177 0.80 -13.22 -3.10
CA LYS A 177 1.57 -14.44 -2.80
C LYS A 177 1.66 -15.42 -3.99
N HIS A 178 1.08 -15.09 -5.14
CA HIS A 178 0.98 -16.04 -6.25
C HIS A 178 2.36 -16.26 -6.94
N PRO A 179 2.86 -17.50 -7.08
CA PRO A 179 4.21 -17.80 -7.58
C PRO A 179 4.48 -17.49 -9.07
N LEU A 180 3.55 -16.82 -9.76
CA LEU A 180 3.66 -16.55 -11.21
C LEU A 180 4.48 -15.29 -11.54
N LEU A 181 5.20 -14.73 -10.56
CA LEU A 181 6.06 -13.56 -10.70
C LEU A 181 7.55 -13.85 -10.40
N GLU A 182 8.03 -15.08 -10.63
CA GLU A 182 9.47 -15.26 -10.85
C GLU A 182 9.78 -15.04 -12.35
N PRO A 183 10.70 -14.14 -12.73
CA PRO A 183 11.19 -14.11 -14.09
C PRO A 183 11.94 -15.42 -14.35
N SER A 184 11.59 -16.07 -15.45
CA SER A 184 12.30 -17.23 -15.99
C SER A 184 13.80 -17.00 -15.94
N ARG A 185 14.52 -17.83 -15.17
CA ARG A 185 15.98 -17.92 -15.23
C ARG A 185 16.37 -18.22 -16.67
N SER A 186 17.15 -17.31 -17.26
CA SER A 186 18.06 -17.58 -18.38
C SER A 186 19.46 -17.20 -17.92
#